data_AF-A0A815BC63-F1
#
_entry.id   AF-A0A815BC63-F1
#
_cell.length_a   1.000
_cell.length_b   1.000
_cell.length_c   1.000
_cell.angle_alpha   90.00
_cell.angle_beta   90.00
_cell.angle_gamma   90.00
#
_symmetry.space_group_name_H-M   'P 1'
#
loop_
_entity.id
_entity.type
_entity.pdbx_description
1 polymer ?
#
loop_
_entity_poly.entity_id
_entity_poly.type
_entity_poly.pdbx_seq_one_letter_code
_entity_poly.pdbx_strand_id
1 'polypeptide(L)' 'MTEQKRPAFGSRHLSDEQDVFSHNAWDDVEWTDEQSEEANTIIEKQYENRMSDTKWGSLKKYKAAQKSIGQRKN' A
#
# COMPACT_ATOMS: atom_id res chain seq x y z
N MET A 1 -14.65 -25.97 -27.73
CA MET A 1 -13.69 -25.46 -26.72
C MET A 1 -13.89 -23.96 -26.65
N THR A 2 -14.70 -23.46 -25.72
CA THR A 2 -15.03 -22.03 -25.64
C THR A 2 -13.96 -21.28 -24.88
N GLU A 3 -13.26 -20.38 -25.56
CA GLU A 3 -12.27 -19.48 -25.00
C GLU A 3 -12.92 -18.58 -23.93
N GLN A 4 -12.55 -18.76 -22.66
CA GLN A 4 -13.07 -17.93 -21.57
C GLN A 4 -12.46 -16.53 -21.66
N LYS A 5 -13.17 -15.63 -22.33
CA LYS A 5 -12.80 -14.21 -22.44
C LYS A 5 -12.83 -13.56 -21.06
N ARG A 6 -11.72 -12.94 -20.65
CA ARG A 6 -11.63 -12.20 -19.38
C ARG A 6 -12.76 -11.15 -19.32
N PRO A 7 -13.55 -11.09 -18.23
CA PRO A 7 -14.66 -10.15 -18.11
C PRO A 7 -14.16 -8.71 -18.15
N ALA A 8 -14.95 -7.81 -18.74
CA ALA A 8 -14.62 -6.40 -18.83
C ALA A 8 -14.47 -5.77 -17.42
N PHE A 9 -13.52 -4.87 -17.27
CA PHE A 9 -13.30 -4.14 -16.02
C PHE A 9 -14.58 -3.43 -15.57
N GLY A 10 -14.90 -3.52 -14.27
CA GLY A 10 -16.08 -2.86 -13.68
C GLY A 10 -17.42 -3.62 -13.78
N SER A 11 -17.46 -4.82 -14.37
CA SER A 11 -18.71 -5.62 -14.49
C SER A 11 -18.94 -6.63 -13.36
N ARG A 12 -18.01 -6.73 -12.40
CA ARG A 12 -18.08 -7.71 -11.30
C ARG A 12 -18.90 -7.16 -10.15
N HIS A 13 -19.97 -7.87 -9.80
CA HIS A 13 -20.78 -7.61 -8.61
C HIS A 13 -20.44 -8.65 -7.55
N LEU A 14 -19.98 -8.21 -6.39
CA LEU A 14 -19.65 -9.08 -5.27
C LEU A 14 -20.95 -9.66 -4.69
N SER A 15 -21.14 -10.96 -4.82
CA SER A 15 -22.35 -11.66 -4.34
C SER A 15 -22.13 -12.33 -2.98
N ASP A 16 -20.89 -12.62 -2.64
CA ASP A 16 -20.43 -13.18 -1.37
C ASP A 16 -19.27 -12.32 -0.85
N GLU A 17 -19.31 -11.92 0.42
CA GLU A 17 -18.26 -11.10 1.05
C GLU A 17 -16.89 -11.80 1.08
N GLN A 18 -16.87 -13.12 1.00
CA GLN A 18 -15.62 -13.90 1.02
C GLN A 18 -14.84 -13.78 -0.30
N ASP A 19 -15.49 -13.36 -1.39
CA ASP A 19 -14.90 -13.25 -2.74
C ASP A 19 -14.13 -11.94 -2.97
N VAL A 20 -14.01 -11.06 -1.97
CA VAL A 20 -13.30 -9.76 -2.11
C VAL A 20 -11.84 -9.96 -2.53
N PHE A 21 -11.21 -11.04 -2.08
CA PHE A 21 -9.79 -11.30 -2.28
C PHE A 21 -9.50 -12.37 -3.34
N SER A 22 -10.51 -13.00 -3.95
CA SER A 22 -10.32 -14.14 -4.86
C SER A 22 -9.80 -13.77 -6.26
N HIS A 23 -9.74 -12.47 -6.55
CA HIS A 23 -9.32 -11.94 -7.85
C HIS A 23 -8.38 -10.76 -7.71
N ASN A 24 -7.45 -10.82 -6.75
CA ASN A 24 -6.47 -9.77 -6.62
C ASN A 24 -5.54 -9.79 -7.83
N ALA A 25 -5.29 -8.60 -8.40
CA ALA A 25 -4.48 -8.48 -9.61
C ALA A 25 -2.98 -8.77 -9.37
N TRP A 26 -2.59 -9.11 -8.14
CA TRP A 26 -1.22 -9.32 -7.68
C TRP A 26 -0.98 -10.69 -7.04
N ASP A 27 -1.99 -11.55 -6.95
CA ASP A 27 -1.84 -12.85 -6.25
C ASP A 27 -0.90 -13.81 -6.99
N ASP A 28 -0.71 -13.63 -8.30
CA ASP A 28 0.18 -14.45 -9.13
C ASP A 28 1.58 -13.83 -9.33
N VAL A 29 1.89 -12.71 -8.67
CA VAL A 29 3.17 -12.01 -8.87
C VAL A 29 4.22 -12.59 -7.91
N GLU A 30 4.97 -13.56 -8.40
CA GLU A 30 6.19 -14.04 -7.74
C GLU A 30 7.36 -13.10 -8.06
N TRP A 31 8.19 -12.85 -7.04
CA TRP A 31 9.40 -12.05 -7.21
C TRP A 31 10.54 -12.92 -7.70
N THR A 32 11.28 -12.42 -8.68
CA THR A 32 12.55 -13.05 -9.04
C THR A 32 13.62 -12.74 -7.99
N ASP A 33 14.71 -13.52 -8.01
CA ASP A 33 15.85 -13.29 -7.13
C ASP A 33 16.44 -11.88 -7.35
N GLU A 34 16.53 -11.43 -8.61
CA GLU A 34 17.05 -10.09 -8.94
C GLU A 34 16.16 -8.97 -8.38
N GLN A 35 14.83 -9.12 -8.44
CA GLN A 35 13.90 -8.13 -7.88
C GLN A 35 14.02 -8.05 -6.36
N SER A 36 14.25 -9.19 -5.73
CA SER A 36 14.47 -9.28 -4.28
C SER A 36 15.77 -8.59 -3.88
N GLU A 37 16.86 -8.81 -4.63
CA GLU A 37 18.14 -8.14 -4.42
C GLU A 37 18.07 -6.63 -4.65
N GLU A 38 17.36 -6.18 -5.69
CA GLU A 38 17.15 -4.76 -5.96
C GLU A 38 16.40 -4.08 -4.82
N ALA A 39 15.33 -4.70 -4.32
CA ALA A 39 14.57 -4.16 -3.20
C ALA A 39 15.43 -4.08 -1.93
N ASN A 40 16.25 -5.10 -1.64
CA ASN A 40 17.18 -5.06 -0.52
C ASN A 40 18.17 -3.88 -0.65
N THR A 41 18.71 -3.65 -1.85
CA THR A 41 19.60 -2.53 -2.14
C THR A 41 18.91 -1.18 -1.91
N ILE A 42 17.64 -1.05 -2.30
CA ILE A 42 16.85 0.18 -2.08
C ILE A 42 16.62 0.41 -0.59
N ILE A 43 16.31 -0.65 0.16
CA ILE A 43 16.11 -0.60 1.62
C ILE A 43 17.38 -0.10 2.29
N GLU A 44 18.54 -0.64 1.95
CA GLU A 44 19.84 -0.22 2.49
C GLU A 44 20.11 1.26 2.23
N LYS A 45 19.90 1.74 1.00
CA LYS A 45 20.03 3.16 0.64
C LYS A 45 19.07 4.06 1.43
N GLN A 46 17.85 3.60 1.69
CA GLN A 46 16.90 4.36 2.52
C GLN A 46 17.36 4.45 3.98
N TYR A 47 18.00 3.41 4.51
CA TYR A 47 18.52 3.41 5.89
C TYR A 47 19.62 4.45 6.11
N GLU A 48 20.45 4.73 5.10
CA GLU A 48 21.48 5.79 5.17
C GLU A 48 20.87 7.16 5.50
N ASN A 49 19.63 7.39 5.08
CA ASN A 49 18.89 8.63 5.32
C ASN A 49 17.70 8.43 6.28
N ARG A 50 17.80 7.45 7.19
CA ARG A 50 16.73 7.17 8.16
C ARG A 50 16.42 8.41 8.99
N MET A 51 15.13 8.72 9.09
CA MET A 51 14.66 9.83 9.92
C MET A 51 14.98 9.58 11.40
N SER A 52 15.50 10.59 12.09
CA SER A 52 15.76 10.48 13.53
C SER A 52 14.48 10.32 14.35
N ASP A 53 14.55 9.57 15.44
CA ASP A 53 13.43 9.34 16.34
C ASP A 53 12.89 10.65 16.95
N THR A 54 13.78 11.63 17.16
CA THR A 54 13.45 12.98 17.63
C THR A 54 12.62 13.78 16.62
N LYS A 55 12.96 13.70 15.33
CA LYS A 55 12.23 14.36 14.23
C LYS A 55 10.86 13.72 14.05
N TRP A 56 10.77 12.39 14.11
CA TRP A 56 9.52 11.64 14.06
C TRP A 56 8.56 12.01 15.21
N GLY A 57 9.07 12.09 16.44
CA GLY A 57 8.29 12.50 17.61
C GLY A 57 7.72 13.92 17.47
N SER A 58 8.49 14.85 16.91
CA SER A 58 8.06 16.23 16.67
C SER A 58 6.96 16.33 15.61
N LEU A 59 7.06 15.57 14.51
CA LEU A 59 6.03 15.53 13.47
C LEU A 59 4.70 14.99 13.97
N LYS A 60 4.71 13.98 14.86
CA LYS A 60 3.47 13.46 15.48
C LYS A 60 2.74 14.53 16.29
N LYS A 61 3.49 15.31 17.08
CA LYS A 61 2.93 16.41 17.89
C LYS A 61 2.34 17.50 16.99
N TYR A 62 3.05 17.86 15.92
CA TYR A 62 2.57 18.85 14.95
C TYR A 62 1.29 18.42 14.24
N LYS A 63 1.21 17.16 13.79
CA LYS A 63 0.00 16.59 13.16
C LYS A 63 -1.20 16.58 14.11
N ALA A 64 -0.98 16.26 15.38
CA ALA A 64 -2.03 16.31 16.41
C ALA A 64 -2.53 17.74 16.65
N ALA A 65 -1.61 18.71 16.71
CA ALA A 65 -1.95 20.12 16.88
C ALA A 65 -2.76 20.67 15.69
N GLN A 66 -2.38 20.37 14.45
CA GLN A 66 -3.12 20.78 13.25
C GLN A 66 -4.54 20.22 13.20
N LYS A 67 -4.73 18.94 13.56
CA LYS A 67 -6.06 18.32 13.61
C LYS A 67 -6.97 19.00 14.63
N SER A 68 -6.42 19.43 15.77
CA SER A 68 -7.18 20.16 16.81
C SER A 68 -7.59 21.58 16.41
N ILE A 69 -6.87 22.20 15.46
CA ILE A 69 -7.18 23.53 14.93
C ILE A 69 -8.32 23.43 13.91
N GLY A 70 -8.34 22.38 13.09
CA GLY A 70 -9.43 22.12 12.14
C GLY A 70 -10.77 21.78 12.80
N GLN A 71 -10.75 21.15 13.98
CA GLN A 71 -11.98 20.77 14.70
C GLN A 71 -12.57 21.87 15.58
N ARG A 72 -11.85 22.98 15.80
CA ARG A 72 -12.34 24.14 16.57
C ARG A 72 -13.03 25.21 15.72
N LYS A 73 -13.21 24.96 14.41
CA LYS A 73 -13.83 25.88 13.46
C LYS A 73 -15.27 25.52 13.07
N ASN A 74 -15.93 24.64 13.83
CA ASN A 74 -17.37 24.38 13.73
C ASN A 74 -18.06 24.74 15.03
#